data_AF-A0A514ZWL5-F1
#
_entry.id   AF-A0A514ZWL5-F1
#
_cell.length_a   1.000
_cell.length_b   1.000
_cell.length_c   1.000
_cell.angle_alpha   90.00
_cell.angle_beta   90.00
_cell.angle_gamma   90.00
#
_symmetry.space_group_name_H-M   'P 1'
#
loop_
_entity.id
_entity.type
_entity.pdbx_description
1 polymer ?
#
loop_
_entity_poly.entity_id
_entity_poly.type
_entity_poly.pdbx_seq_one_letter_code
_entity_poly.pdbx_strand_id
1 'polypeptide(L)'
;MPNLLLIVGILLSAQIAHAQRDTLITLSTSIGLQFDHKRLIIKPNTHLKLVFKNKDDMAHNLVITRPNSRLRVVEFALALGNKGPAQHHVPIMEDVLAHTISVEPGNVDSLVVSLPEGAYPFVCTYPGHGSIMYGVIYATNEPKRLPPPDQDLNIPNPDRMADFGHQHHQPAMSGHPYTLKLPAVYRTFMPDCGPAAIAVGLPGSEGGQSYVFDAGQSRLRYAWSGGFVDNTEQWDGKGQRLTKIVGEIYFRDTGGFPWKIGSGLQEQPQFKGYQLVNRYPEFRYSINGVEIRELVKPLPTGRGLVRTFSVGPSKQPVTFVTTIQPGIKLRPSVGQLKNGEIRLPAGTRQFTLTVSTD
;
A
#
# COMPACT_ATOMS: atom_id res chain seq x y z
N MET A 1 41.75 -60.65 14.40
CA MET A 1 40.82 -59.50 14.29
C MET A 1 40.76 -59.10 12.82
N PRO A 2 39.59 -59.14 12.14
CA PRO A 2 39.53 -58.84 10.71
C PRO A 2 39.48 -57.33 10.48
N ASN A 3 40.31 -56.85 9.55
CA ASN A 3 40.32 -55.45 9.10
C ASN A 3 39.08 -55.18 8.24
N LEU A 4 38.19 -54.33 8.76
CA LEU A 4 37.02 -53.81 8.06
C LEU A 4 37.45 -52.68 7.12
N LEU A 5 37.44 -52.93 5.81
CA LEU A 5 37.56 -51.87 4.79
C LEU A 5 36.29 -51.00 4.81
N LEU A 6 36.43 -49.73 5.19
CA LEU A 6 35.37 -48.72 5.08
C LEU A 6 35.44 -48.08 3.69
N ILE A 7 34.52 -48.48 2.80
CA ILE A 7 34.31 -47.81 1.51
C ILE A 7 33.50 -46.54 1.79
N VAL A 8 34.15 -45.38 1.73
CA VAL A 8 33.48 -44.08 1.77
C VAL A 8 32.98 -43.77 0.36
N GLY A 9 31.68 -43.98 0.13
CA GLY A 9 31.01 -43.55 -1.09
C GLY A 9 30.87 -42.04 -1.12
N ILE A 10 31.55 -41.38 -2.06
CA ILE A 10 31.38 -39.96 -2.36
C ILE A 10 30.02 -39.80 -3.07
N LEU A 11 29.01 -39.32 -2.34
CA LEU A 11 27.75 -38.87 -2.91
C LEU A 11 27.98 -37.54 -3.63
N LEU A 12 28.22 -37.61 -4.95
CA LEU A 12 28.21 -36.46 -5.84
C LEU A 12 26.79 -35.90 -5.89
N SER A 13 26.53 -34.84 -5.13
CA SER A 13 25.28 -34.09 -5.23
C SER A 13 25.35 -33.28 -6.52
N ALA A 14 24.67 -33.76 -7.57
CA ALA A 14 24.47 -33.00 -8.80
C ALA A 14 23.64 -31.75 -8.47
N GLN A 15 24.31 -30.62 -8.30
CA GLN A 15 23.63 -29.32 -8.31
C GLN A 15 23.11 -29.09 -9.72
N ILE A 16 21.80 -29.25 -9.90
CA ILE A 16 21.12 -28.84 -11.12
C ILE A 16 21.16 -27.30 -11.14
N ALA A 17 22.17 -26.76 -11.82
CA ALA A 17 22.19 -25.37 -12.21
C ALA A 17 20.94 -25.11 -13.06
N HIS A 18 19.95 -24.46 -12.46
CA HIS A 18 18.81 -23.96 -13.22
C HIS A 18 19.36 -22.89 -14.17
N ALA A 19 19.42 -23.22 -15.47
CA ALA A 19 19.76 -22.23 -16.49
C ALA A 19 18.83 -21.03 -16.33
N GLN A 20 19.39 -19.90 -15.92
CA GLN A 20 18.71 -18.63 -15.77
C GLN A 20 18.11 -18.28 -17.14
N ARG A 21 16.77 -18.22 -17.22
CA ARG A 21 16.08 -17.96 -18.48
C ARG A 21 16.16 -16.46 -18.75
N ASP A 22 16.85 -16.10 -19.83
CA ASP A 22 16.90 -14.73 -20.32
C ASP A 22 15.63 -14.41 -21.14
N THR A 23 15.10 -13.21 -20.99
CA THR A 23 14.00 -12.69 -21.81
C THR A 23 14.28 -11.24 -22.15
N LEU A 24 14.13 -10.89 -23.43
CA LEU A 24 14.25 -9.51 -23.91
C LEU A 24 12.88 -9.01 -24.36
N ILE A 25 12.44 -7.89 -23.81
CA ILE A 25 11.21 -7.20 -24.23
C ILE A 25 11.58 -5.77 -24.62
N THR A 26 11.02 -5.29 -25.74
CA THR A 26 11.13 -3.88 -26.13
C THR A 26 9.83 -3.17 -25.78
N LEU A 27 9.94 -2.07 -25.06
CA LEU A 27 8.86 -1.12 -24.81
C LEU A 27 9.13 0.16 -25.60
N SER A 28 8.08 0.80 -26.07
CA SER A 28 8.13 2.10 -26.73
C SER A 28 7.13 3.06 -26.09
N THR A 29 7.30 4.36 -26.32
CA THR A 29 6.24 5.33 -26.08
C THR A 29 5.09 5.14 -27.07
N SER A 30 3.87 5.45 -26.64
CA SER A 30 2.66 5.56 -27.45
C SER A 30 1.92 6.86 -27.12
N ILE A 31 0.95 7.23 -27.97
CA ILE A 31 0.22 8.49 -27.85
C ILE A 31 -0.45 8.65 -26.48
N GLY A 32 -0.52 9.89 -26.00
CA GLY A 32 -1.21 10.23 -24.74
C GLY A 32 -0.40 9.88 -23.48
N LEU A 33 0.93 10.00 -23.54
CA LEU A 33 1.85 9.71 -22.44
C LEU A 33 1.68 8.30 -21.89
N GLN A 34 1.80 7.29 -22.77
CA GLN A 34 1.64 5.89 -22.41
C GLN A 34 2.80 5.05 -22.92
N PHE A 35 3.02 3.90 -22.28
CA PHE A 35 3.81 2.83 -22.88
C PHE A 35 2.93 2.06 -23.88
N ASP A 36 3.53 1.57 -24.97
CA ASP A 36 2.85 0.78 -25.99
C ASP A 36 2.33 -0.57 -25.45
N HIS A 37 3.01 -1.14 -24.45
CA HIS A 37 2.54 -2.27 -23.66
C HIS A 37 2.33 -1.84 -22.21
N LYS A 38 1.14 -2.12 -21.69
CA LYS A 38 0.76 -1.80 -20.29
C LYS A 38 0.85 -3.00 -19.36
N ARG A 39 0.92 -4.20 -19.94
CA ARG A 39 0.95 -5.46 -19.20
C ARG A 39 1.97 -6.39 -19.82
N LEU A 40 2.93 -6.80 -19.02
CA LEU A 40 3.91 -7.82 -19.37
C LEU A 40 3.68 -9.03 -18.46
N ILE A 41 3.84 -10.22 -19.01
CA ILE A 41 3.70 -11.47 -18.25
C ILE A 41 4.97 -12.29 -18.49
N ILE A 42 5.69 -12.59 -17.42
CA ILE A 42 6.92 -13.39 -17.43
C ILE A 42 6.83 -14.49 -16.39
N LYS A 43 7.72 -15.48 -16.45
CA LYS A 43 7.88 -16.43 -15.35
C LYS A 43 8.67 -15.78 -14.20
N PRO A 44 8.43 -16.17 -12.94
CA PRO A 44 9.23 -15.71 -11.82
C PRO A 44 10.71 -16.02 -12.00
N ASN A 45 11.55 -15.10 -11.52
CA ASN A 45 13.02 -15.16 -11.55
C ASN A 45 13.63 -15.27 -12.95
N THR A 46 12.85 -14.94 -13.99
CA THR A 46 13.38 -14.69 -15.34
C THR A 46 14.30 -13.48 -15.29
N HIS A 47 15.45 -13.58 -15.95
CA HIS A 47 16.37 -12.47 -16.14
C HIS A 47 15.88 -11.63 -17.32
N LEU A 48 15.14 -10.58 -16.99
CA LEU A 48 14.44 -9.74 -17.95
C LEU A 48 15.32 -8.54 -18.31
N LYS A 49 15.69 -8.43 -19.58
CA LYS A 49 16.20 -7.19 -20.18
C LYS A 49 15.05 -6.43 -20.84
N LEU A 50 14.80 -5.22 -20.36
CA LEU A 50 13.82 -4.31 -20.95
C LEU A 50 14.54 -3.21 -21.70
N VAL A 51 14.28 -3.13 -23.01
CA VAL A 51 14.78 -2.09 -23.89
C VAL A 51 13.69 -1.04 -24.05
N PHE A 52 13.94 0.19 -23.65
CA PHE A 52 13.00 1.30 -23.78
C PHE A 52 13.40 2.21 -24.92
N LYS A 53 12.51 2.36 -25.90
CA LYS A 53 12.68 3.24 -27.07
C LYS A 53 11.78 4.46 -26.92
N ASN A 54 12.36 5.65 -26.83
CA ASN A 54 11.58 6.87 -26.81
C ASN A 54 11.31 7.36 -28.24
N LYS A 55 10.09 7.20 -28.73
CA LYS A 55 9.63 7.72 -30.03
C LYS A 55 8.76 8.97 -29.90
N ASP A 56 8.63 9.50 -28.68
CA ASP A 56 7.85 10.70 -28.39
C ASP A 56 8.69 11.96 -28.59
N ASP A 57 8.06 13.12 -28.48
CA ASP A 57 8.71 14.44 -28.64
C ASP A 57 9.28 15.02 -27.33
N MET A 58 9.13 14.31 -26.22
CA MET A 58 9.66 14.68 -24.90
C MET A 58 10.43 13.53 -24.25
N ALA A 59 11.23 13.86 -23.24
CA ALA A 59 11.98 12.86 -22.49
C ALA A 59 11.09 11.98 -21.62
N HIS A 60 11.46 10.70 -21.52
CA HIS A 60 10.75 9.70 -20.72
C HIS A 60 11.75 8.77 -20.04
N ASN A 61 11.38 8.16 -18.92
CA ASN A 61 12.15 7.08 -18.35
C ASN A 61 11.26 5.86 -18.10
N LEU A 62 11.89 4.72 -17.79
CA LEU A 62 11.23 3.49 -17.40
C LEU A 62 11.80 3.08 -16.05
N VAL A 63 10.96 3.09 -15.01
CA VAL A 63 11.32 2.71 -13.65
C VAL A 63 10.46 1.53 -13.22
N ILE A 64 11.10 0.43 -12.80
CA ILE A 64 10.43 -0.72 -12.20
C ILE A 64 10.44 -0.55 -10.69
N THR A 65 9.28 -0.67 -10.06
CA THR A 65 9.13 -0.51 -8.62
C THR A 65 8.82 -1.82 -7.92
N ARG A 66 9.02 -1.86 -6.61
CA ARG A 66 8.41 -2.86 -5.75
C ARG A 66 6.87 -2.83 -5.91
N PRO A 67 6.19 -3.96 -5.64
CA PRO A 67 4.72 -3.98 -5.59
C PRO A 67 4.21 -2.89 -4.63
N ASN A 68 3.10 -2.23 -4.98
CA ASN A 68 2.46 -1.20 -4.15
C ASN A 68 3.40 -0.05 -3.74
N SER A 69 4.29 0.35 -4.66
CA SER A 69 5.23 1.46 -4.44
C SER A 69 5.26 2.48 -5.58
N ARG A 70 4.53 2.24 -6.68
CA ARG A 70 4.58 3.08 -7.90
C ARG A 70 4.35 4.56 -7.61
N LEU A 71 3.26 4.86 -6.91
CA LEU A 71 2.87 6.25 -6.65
C LEU A 71 3.83 6.94 -5.68
N ARG A 72 4.33 6.23 -4.66
CA ARG A 72 5.39 6.72 -3.78
C ARG A 72 6.65 7.08 -4.57
N VAL A 73 7.10 6.23 -5.48
CA VAL A 73 8.25 6.52 -6.35
C VAL A 73 7.99 7.74 -7.24
N VAL A 74 6.78 7.87 -7.82
CA VAL A 74 6.40 9.04 -8.63
C VAL A 74 6.37 10.33 -7.81
N GLU A 75 5.84 10.29 -6.59
CA GLU A 75 5.80 11.44 -5.67
C GLU A 75 7.22 11.90 -5.29
N PHE A 76 8.10 10.95 -4.94
CA PHE A 76 9.49 11.25 -4.62
C PHE A 76 10.27 11.76 -5.84
N ALA A 77 10.01 11.22 -7.02
CA ALA A 77 10.60 11.70 -8.28
C ALA A 77 10.24 13.17 -8.51
N LEU A 78 8.96 13.52 -8.31
CA LEU A 78 8.49 14.90 -8.42
C LEU A 78 9.16 15.81 -7.37
N ALA A 79 9.31 15.32 -6.14
CA ALA A 79 9.94 16.05 -5.04
C ALA A 79 11.45 16.31 -5.25
N LEU A 80 12.10 15.67 -6.23
CA LEU A 80 13.48 15.99 -6.61
C LEU A 80 13.61 17.44 -7.10
N GLY A 81 12.56 18.00 -7.70
CA GLY A 81 12.54 19.37 -8.23
C GLY A 81 13.76 19.62 -9.13
N ASN A 82 14.55 20.65 -8.81
CA ASN A 82 15.74 21.03 -9.57
C ASN A 82 16.84 19.96 -9.59
N LYS A 83 16.80 18.96 -8.68
CA LYS A 83 17.74 17.83 -8.69
C LYS A 83 17.34 16.73 -9.69
N GLY A 84 16.09 16.77 -10.17
CA GLY A 84 15.50 15.75 -11.04
C GLY A 84 16.36 15.42 -12.26
N PRO A 85 16.74 16.41 -13.09
CA PRO A 85 17.52 16.15 -14.31
C PRO A 85 18.84 15.42 -14.04
N ALA A 86 19.58 15.82 -13.00
CA ALA A 86 20.84 15.19 -12.63
C ALA A 86 20.68 13.75 -12.09
N GLN A 87 19.48 13.39 -11.64
CA GLN A 87 19.13 12.05 -11.16
C GLN A 87 18.21 11.31 -12.13
N HIS A 88 18.11 11.76 -13.38
CA HIS A 88 17.24 11.16 -14.40
C HIS A 88 15.76 11.09 -13.99
N HIS A 89 15.35 11.96 -13.06
CA HIS A 89 14.04 11.98 -12.42
C HIS A 89 13.70 10.68 -11.68
N VAL A 90 14.72 9.93 -11.22
CA VAL A 90 14.53 8.70 -10.44
C VAL A 90 15.03 8.94 -9.01
N PRO A 91 14.17 8.83 -7.98
CA PRO A 91 14.59 9.03 -6.61
C PRO A 91 15.41 7.85 -6.10
N ILE A 92 16.39 8.14 -5.24
CA ILE A 92 17.20 7.11 -4.59
C ILE A 92 16.39 6.52 -3.42
N MET A 93 15.77 5.37 -3.64
CA MET A 93 14.99 4.64 -2.64
C MET A 93 14.94 3.16 -2.97
N GLU A 94 14.80 2.31 -1.96
CA GLU A 94 14.79 0.85 -2.16
C GLU A 94 13.57 0.35 -2.95
N ASP A 95 12.52 1.17 -3.04
CA ASP A 95 11.32 0.86 -3.81
C ASP A 95 11.58 0.88 -5.32
N VAL A 96 12.70 1.44 -5.78
CA VAL A 96 13.16 1.39 -7.18
C VAL A 96 14.03 0.14 -7.38
N LEU A 97 13.54 -0.81 -8.17
CA LEU A 97 14.22 -2.09 -8.43
C LEU A 97 15.21 -2.01 -9.60
N ALA A 98 14.85 -1.27 -10.64
CA ALA A 98 15.69 -1.02 -11.81
C ALA A 98 15.12 0.19 -12.57
N HIS A 99 15.96 0.92 -13.30
CA HIS A 99 15.50 2.02 -14.12
C HIS A 99 16.42 2.29 -15.31
N THR A 100 15.88 2.97 -16.33
CA THR A 100 16.67 3.65 -17.37
C THR A 100 17.07 5.04 -16.90
N ILE A 101 17.91 5.71 -17.69
CA ILE A 101 18.03 7.17 -17.62
C ILE A 101 16.74 7.86 -18.11
N SER A 102 16.68 9.19 -18.00
CA SER A 102 15.74 10.01 -18.79
C SER A 102 16.19 9.93 -20.24
N VAL A 103 15.45 9.15 -21.03
CA VAL A 103 15.73 8.87 -22.44
C VAL A 103 15.13 10.01 -23.27
N GLU A 104 15.99 10.75 -23.95
CA GLU A 104 15.59 11.84 -24.85
C GLU A 104 14.85 11.34 -26.10
N PRO A 105 14.08 12.20 -26.80
CA PRO A 105 13.42 11.88 -28.06
C PRO A 105 14.33 11.18 -29.07
N GLY A 106 13.85 10.07 -29.66
CA GLY A 106 14.58 9.28 -30.65
C GLY A 106 15.63 8.33 -30.08
N ASN A 107 15.95 8.41 -28.78
CA ASN A 107 16.98 7.58 -28.15
C ASN A 107 16.43 6.30 -27.53
N VAL A 108 17.36 5.45 -27.09
CA VAL A 108 17.11 4.12 -26.52
C VAL A 108 17.98 3.93 -25.29
N ASP A 109 17.43 3.34 -24.24
CA ASP A 109 18.18 2.82 -23.09
C ASP A 109 17.61 1.45 -22.66
N SER A 110 18.30 0.73 -21.78
CA SER A 110 17.82 -0.54 -21.27
C SER A 110 18.14 -0.77 -19.80
N LEU A 111 17.29 -1.53 -19.14
CA LEU A 111 17.50 -2.01 -17.78
C LEU A 111 17.45 -3.55 -17.75
N VAL A 112 17.96 -4.13 -16.66
CA VAL A 112 17.92 -5.57 -16.41
C VAL A 112 17.41 -5.82 -15.00
N VAL A 113 16.49 -6.78 -14.83
CA VAL A 113 15.91 -7.12 -13.54
C VAL A 113 15.53 -8.60 -13.46
N SER A 114 15.55 -9.16 -12.26
CA SER A 114 14.95 -10.47 -11.94
C SER A 114 13.89 -10.28 -10.87
N LEU A 115 12.66 -10.76 -11.13
CA LEU A 115 11.50 -10.50 -10.29
C LEU A 115 10.92 -11.82 -9.75
N PRO A 116 10.79 -12.02 -8.43
CA PRO A 116 10.09 -13.18 -7.87
C PRO A 116 8.59 -13.11 -8.16
N GLU A 117 7.82 -14.15 -7.82
CA GLU A 117 6.37 -14.20 -8.06
C GLU A 117 5.69 -12.93 -7.52
N GLY A 118 4.92 -12.22 -8.35
CA GLY A 118 4.25 -10.98 -7.97
C GLY A 118 3.89 -10.04 -9.12
N ALA A 119 3.33 -8.89 -8.76
CA ALA A 119 2.93 -7.82 -9.67
C ALA A 119 3.81 -6.58 -9.44
N TYR A 120 4.66 -6.24 -10.40
CA TYR A 120 5.66 -5.18 -10.30
C TYR A 120 5.30 -4.05 -11.26
N PRO A 121 4.93 -2.86 -10.75
CA PRO A 121 4.67 -1.72 -11.60
C PRO A 121 5.94 -1.31 -12.36
N PHE A 122 5.75 -0.87 -13.60
CA PHE A 122 6.72 -0.03 -14.29
C PHE A 122 6.07 1.30 -14.64
N VAL A 123 6.82 2.40 -14.53
CA VAL A 123 6.26 3.75 -14.58
C VAL A 123 7.28 4.74 -15.13
N CYS A 124 6.80 5.75 -15.85
CA CYS A 124 7.59 6.94 -16.16
C CYS A 124 7.50 7.91 -14.99
N THR A 125 8.64 8.27 -14.44
CA THR A 125 8.79 9.21 -13.31
C THR A 125 9.21 10.59 -13.77
N TYR A 126 9.34 10.81 -15.08
CA TYR A 126 9.48 12.15 -15.65
C TYR A 126 8.30 13.03 -15.16
N PRO A 127 8.54 14.28 -14.74
CA PRO A 127 7.56 15.08 -14.00
C PRO A 127 6.19 15.14 -14.69
N GLY A 128 5.14 14.73 -13.98
CA GLY A 128 3.75 14.73 -14.45
C GLY A 128 3.31 13.49 -15.25
N HIS A 129 4.22 12.61 -15.67
CA HIS A 129 3.86 11.46 -16.53
C HIS A 129 3.33 10.28 -15.72
N GLY A 130 3.87 10.04 -14.53
CA GLY A 130 3.65 8.80 -13.76
C GLY A 130 2.23 8.53 -13.26
N SER A 131 1.32 9.51 -13.37
CA SER A 131 -0.10 9.29 -13.12
C SER A 131 -0.80 8.52 -14.24
N ILE A 132 -0.26 8.55 -15.46
CA ILE A 132 -0.90 8.00 -16.66
C ILE A 132 0.01 7.06 -17.46
N MET A 133 1.32 7.26 -17.35
CA MET A 133 2.34 6.50 -18.07
C MET A 133 2.89 5.38 -17.19
N TYR A 134 2.13 4.31 -17.05
CA TYR A 134 2.55 3.15 -16.28
C TYR A 134 2.02 1.83 -16.86
N GLY A 135 2.51 0.73 -16.32
CA GLY A 135 1.99 -0.61 -16.55
C GLY A 135 2.44 -1.54 -15.43
N VAL A 136 2.24 -2.84 -15.64
CA VAL A 136 2.61 -3.89 -14.67
C VAL A 136 3.30 -5.06 -15.36
N ILE A 137 4.34 -5.58 -14.70
CA ILE A 137 4.94 -6.88 -14.99
C ILE A 137 4.37 -7.88 -13.98
N TYR A 138 3.61 -8.86 -14.48
CA TYR A 138 3.24 -10.04 -13.70
C TYR A 138 4.31 -11.11 -13.88
N ALA A 139 5.10 -11.33 -12.84
CA ALA A 139 5.97 -12.48 -12.74
C ALA A 139 5.15 -13.63 -12.14
N THR A 140 4.63 -14.54 -12.97
CA THR A 140 3.73 -15.59 -12.49
C THR A 140 3.81 -16.90 -13.27
N ASN A 141 3.62 -18.01 -12.56
CA ASN A 141 3.41 -19.33 -13.17
C ASN A 141 1.93 -19.63 -13.49
N GLU A 142 1.00 -18.75 -13.10
CA GLU A 142 -0.46 -18.95 -13.26
C GLU A 142 -1.14 -17.83 -14.06
N PRO A 143 -0.69 -17.53 -15.30
CA PRO A 143 -1.17 -16.36 -16.05
C PRO A 143 -2.68 -16.39 -16.36
N LYS A 144 -3.30 -17.58 -16.34
CA LYS A 144 -4.74 -17.78 -16.53
C LYS A 144 -5.60 -17.24 -15.37
N ARG A 145 -5.02 -16.99 -14.19
CA ARG A 145 -5.73 -16.44 -13.02
C ARG A 145 -5.75 -14.92 -13.00
N LEU A 146 -4.97 -14.27 -13.86
CA LEU A 146 -4.95 -12.81 -13.93
C LEU A 146 -6.27 -12.29 -14.50
N PRO A 147 -6.77 -11.14 -14.01
CA PRO A 147 -8.00 -10.56 -14.54
C PRO A 147 -7.85 -10.22 -16.04
N PRO A 148 -8.97 -10.14 -16.78
CA PRO A 148 -9.01 -9.49 -18.10
C PRO A 148 -8.41 -8.07 -18.05
N PRO A 149 -7.74 -7.58 -19.11
CA PRO A 149 -7.06 -6.27 -19.09
C PRO A 149 -7.96 -5.08 -18.70
N ASP A 150 -9.21 -5.05 -19.16
CA ASP A 150 -10.21 -4.04 -18.82
C ASP A 150 -10.57 -4.02 -17.32
N GLN A 151 -10.46 -5.16 -16.65
CA GLN A 151 -10.70 -5.34 -15.22
C GLN A 151 -9.42 -5.26 -14.37
N ASP A 152 -8.27 -5.18 -15.01
CA ASP A 152 -6.98 -5.13 -14.34
C ASP A 152 -6.77 -3.73 -13.73
N LEU A 153 -6.70 -3.65 -12.39
CA LEU A 153 -6.52 -2.39 -11.66
C LEU A 153 -5.08 -1.86 -11.74
N ASN A 154 -4.13 -2.69 -12.16
CA ASN A 154 -2.70 -2.34 -12.17
C ASN A 154 -2.25 -1.70 -13.50
N ILE A 155 -3.12 -1.58 -14.50
CA ILE A 155 -2.84 -0.93 -15.77
C ILE A 155 -3.64 0.37 -15.96
N PRO A 156 -3.15 1.33 -16.76
CA PRO A 156 -3.90 2.53 -17.08
C PRO A 156 -5.13 2.16 -17.93
N ASN A 157 -6.32 2.55 -17.48
CA ASN A 157 -7.57 2.37 -18.18
C ASN A 157 -8.15 3.76 -18.56
N PRO A 158 -8.28 4.10 -19.86
CA PRO A 158 -8.81 5.37 -20.34
C PRO A 158 -10.16 5.76 -19.74
N ASP A 159 -11.08 4.81 -19.55
CA ASP A 159 -12.40 5.07 -18.96
C ASP A 159 -12.30 5.45 -17.48
N ARG A 160 -11.28 4.93 -16.78
CA ARG A 160 -10.94 5.37 -15.41
C ARG A 160 -10.15 6.68 -15.43
N MET A 161 -9.34 6.93 -16.46
CA MET A 161 -8.44 8.08 -16.59
C MET A 161 -9.13 9.36 -17.09
N ALA A 162 -10.27 9.24 -17.80
CA ALA A 162 -11.11 10.37 -18.17
C ALA A 162 -11.63 11.15 -16.95
N ASP A 163 -11.82 10.46 -15.81
CA ASP A 163 -12.15 11.09 -14.52
C ASP A 163 -10.93 11.76 -13.83
N PHE A 164 -9.71 11.57 -14.34
CA PHE A 164 -8.47 12.19 -13.82
C PHE A 164 -7.92 13.32 -14.72
N GLY A 165 -8.59 13.63 -15.85
CA GLY A 165 -8.11 14.57 -16.88
C GLY A 165 -8.05 16.05 -16.49
N HIS A 166 -8.33 16.41 -15.23
CA HIS A 166 -8.37 17.80 -14.76
C HIS A 166 -7.62 18.03 -13.46
N GLN A 167 -6.44 17.45 -13.23
CA GLN A 167 -5.69 17.78 -12.02
C GLN A 167 -4.19 17.48 -12.16
N HIS A 168 -3.42 18.43 -12.71
CA HIS A 168 -1.99 18.55 -12.41
C HIS A 168 -1.58 20.02 -12.43
N HIS A 169 -1.27 20.54 -11.24
CA HIS A 169 -0.31 21.61 -10.92
C HIS A 169 -0.56 22.14 -9.51
N GLN A 170 -0.67 21.27 -8.49
CA GLN A 170 -0.51 21.65 -7.08
C GLN A 170 -0.06 20.40 -6.30
N PRO A 171 0.80 20.53 -5.27
CA PRO A 171 1.18 19.40 -4.41
C PRO A 171 -0.11 18.79 -3.86
N ALA A 172 -0.38 17.50 -4.11
CA ALA A 172 -1.67 16.82 -3.89
C ALA A 172 -2.54 17.45 -2.78
N MET A 173 -3.24 18.54 -3.11
CA MET A 173 -4.12 19.23 -2.20
C MET A 173 -5.40 18.43 -2.28
N SER A 174 -5.92 18.03 -1.12
CA SER A 174 -7.08 17.17 -0.98
C SER A 174 -8.41 17.83 -1.40
N GLY A 175 -8.38 18.73 -2.40
CA GLY A 175 -9.52 19.50 -2.88
C GLY A 175 -10.20 20.36 -1.82
N HIS A 176 -9.58 20.54 -0.65
CA HIS A 176 -10.28 21.17 0.48
C HIS A 176 -10.46 22.68 0.26
N PRO A 177 -11.66 23.22 0.53
CA PRO A 177 -11.96 24.65 0.37
C PRO A 177 -11.19 25.54 1.35
N TYR A 178 -10.49 24.94 2.33
CA TYR A 178 -9.69 25.63 3.33
C TYR A 178 -8.37 24.88 3.56
N THR A 179 -7.37 25.59 4.09
CA THR A 179 -6.08 24.99 4.47
C THR A 179 -6.29 23.83 5.45
N LEU A 180 -5.88 22.63 5.04
CA LEU A 180 -6.01 21.43 5.86
C LEU A 180 -5.05 21.48 7.05
N LYS A 181 -5.60 21.55 8.26
CA LYS A 181 -4.81 21.46 9.50
C LYS A 181 -4.89 20.06 10.09
N LEU A 182 -3.83 19.26 9.95
CA LEU A 182 -3.76 17.91 10.52
C LEU A 182 -3.52 17.93 12.06
N PRO A 183 -3.94 16.88 12.81
CA PRO A 183 -4.85 15.84 12.37
C PRO A 183 -6.24 16.41 12.04
N ALA A 184 -6.88 15.84 11.02
CA ALA A 184 -8.19 16.24 10.52
C ALA A 184 -9.16 15.07 10.56
N VAL A 185 -10.45 15.33 10.78
CA VAL A 185 -11.47 14.29 10.96
C VAL A 185 -12.69 14.61 10.12
N TYR A 186 -12.96 13.80 9.09
CA TYR A 186 -14.10 13.96 8.20
C TYR A 186 -15.06 12.79 8.35
N ARG A 187 -16.34 13.08 8.62
CA ARG A 187 -17.42 12.09 8.47
C ARG A 187 -17.82 12.07 7.01
N THR A 188 -17.69 10.92 6.37
CA THR A 188 -17.80 10.85 4.92
C THR A 188 -18.12 9.45 4.40
N PHE A 189 -18.54 9.33 3.15
CA PHE A 189 -18.86 8.03 2.54
C PHE A 189 -17.60 7.41 1.94
N MET A 190 -16.87 6.66 2.76
CA MET A 190 -15.63 6.02 2.33
C MET A 190 -15.91 4.73 1.55
N PRO A 191 -15.15 4.43 0.48
CA PRO A 191 -15.23 3.15 -0.22
C PRO A 191 -15.08 1.97 0.75
N ASP A 192 -15.80 0.88 0.45
CA ASP A 192 -15.81 -0.36 1.24
C ASP A 192 -16.24 -0.21 2.71
N CYS A 193 -16.71 0.96 3.16
CA CYS A 193 -17.16 1.22 4.53
C CYS A 193 -18.69 1.27 4.66
N GLY A 194 -19.20 1.08 5.88
CA GLY A 194 -20.57 1.45 6.21
C GLY A 194 -20.80 2.97 6.08
N PRO A 195 -22.07 3.44 6.09
CA PRO A 195 -22.41 4.85 5.85
C PRO A 195 -21.93 5.81 6.95
N ALA A 196 -21.44 5.29 8.08
CA ALA A 196 -20.95 6.06 9.21
C ALA A 196 -19.40 6.07 9.29
N ALA A 197 -18.72 6.13 8.15
CA ALA A 197 -17.27 6.15 8.11
C ALA A 197 -16.69 7.49 8.55
N ILE A 198 -15.53 7.43 9.21
CA ILE A 198 -14.80 8.57 9.75
C ILE A 198 -13.38 8.48 9.21
N ALA A 199 -13.08 9.29 8.20
CA ALA A 199 -11.73 9.44 7.67
C ALA A 199 -10.92 10.37 8.60
N VAL A 200 -9.69 9.98 8.89
CA VAL A 200 -8.78 10.74 9.75
C VAL A 200 -7.45 10.92 9.04
N GLY A 201 -7.09 12.17 8.78
CA GLY A 201 -5.77 12.56 8.30
C GLY A 201 -4.86 12.83 9.49
N LEU A 202 -3.64 12.30 9.46
CA LEU A 202 -2.65 12.41 10.52
C LEU A 202 -1.43 13.19 10.05
N PRO A 203 -0.84 14.04 10.92
CA PRO A 203 0.39 14.74 10.56
C PRO A 203 1.53 13.75 10.36
N GLY A 204 2.50 14.10 9.53
CA GLY A 204 3.70 13.29 9.29
C GLY A 204 4.59 13.93 8.23
N SER A 205 5.81 13.44 8.10
CA SER A 205 6.64 13.74 6.94
C SER A 205 6.02 13.13 5.67
N GLU A 206 6.31 13.71 4.50
CA GLU A 206 5.96 13.12 3.18
C GLU A 206 4.46 12.89 2.95
N GLY A 207 3.64 13.95 3.01
CA GLY A 207 2.20 13.87 2.70
C GLY A 207 1.31 13.27 3.82
N GLY A 208 1.92 12.81 4.92
CA GLY A 208 1.20 12.31 6.10
C GLY A 208 0.61 10.91 5.93
N GLN A 209 0.02 10.41 7.02
CA GLN A 209 -0.66 9.12 7.07
C GLN A 209 -2.15 9.37 7.28
N SER A 210 -3.00 8.46 6.84
CA SER A 210 -4.44 8.59 7.01
C SER A 210 -5.06 7.22 7.24
N TYR A 211 -6.22 7.20 7.87
CA TYR A 211 -7.00 5.97 8.04
C TYR A 211 -8.49 6.26 8.02
N VAL A 212 -9.28 5.21 7.87
CA VAL A 212 -10.73 5.27 8.05
C VAL A 212 -11.16 4.33 9.17
N PHE A 213 -11.98 4.87 10.07
CA PHE A 213 -12.71 4.12 11.08
C PHE A 213 -14.18 4.00 10.66
N ASP A 214 -14.70 2.79 10.62
CA ASP A 214 -16.11 2.52 10.34
C ASP A 214 -16.87 2.46 11.68
N ALA A 215 -17.65 3.51 11.98
CA ALA A 215 -18.41 3.57 13.22
C ALA A 215 -19.54 2.54 13.28
N GLY A 216 -20.08 2.12 12.13
CA GLY A 216 -21.10 1.07 12.07
C GLY A 216 -20.56 -0.30 12.46
N GLN A 217 -19.28 -0.55 12.19
CA GLN A 217 -18.59 -1.80 12.54
C GLN A 217 -17.63 -1.67 13.73
N SER A 218 -17.51 -0.47 14.32
CA SER A 218 -16.58 -0.13 15.40
C SER A 218 -15.14 -0.59 15.16
N ARG A 219 -14.61 -0.41 13.94
CA ARG A 219 -13.25 -0.84 13.58
C ARG A 219 -12.58 0.03 12.54
N LEU A 220 -11.25 0.06 12.56
CA LEU A 220 -10.42 0.60 11.47
C LEU A 220 -10.53 -0.32 10.25
N ARG A 221 -10.79 0.25 9.06
CA ARG A 221 -10.95 -0.55 7.82
C ARG A 221 -9.72 -0.57 6.96
N TYR A 222 -9.04 0.57 6.79
CA TYR A 222 -7.79 0.64 6.05
C TYR A 222 -7.03 1.93 6.39
N ALA A 223 -5.75 1.95 6.03
CA ALA A 223 -4.85 3.08 6.19
C ALA A 223 -4.04 3.32 4.92
N TRP A 224 -3.73 4.59 4.65
CA TRP A 224 -3.04 5.04 3.44
C TRP A 224 -2.05 6.17 3.73
N SER A 225 -1.11 6.39 2.81
CA SER A 225 -0.09 7.45 2.88
C SER A 225 -0.12 8.34 1.65
N GLY A 226 0.41 9.56 1.74
CA GLY A 226 0.54 10.49 0.60
C GLY A 226 -0.61 11.48 0.45
N GLY A 227 -1.51 11.54 1.44
CA GLY A 227 -2.61 12.51 1.44
C GLY A 227 -3.74 12.13 2.40
N PHE A 228 -4.87 12.81 2.24
CA PHE A 228 -6.08 12.56 3.02
C PHE A 228 -7.24 12.13 2.12
N VAL A 229 -8.29 12.93 1.97
CA VAL A 229 -9.45 12.61 1.15
C VAL A 229 -9.87 13.80 0.30
N ASP A 230 -10.29 13.53 -0.92
CA ASP A 230 -10.94 14.53 -1.76
C ASP A 230 -12.46 14.28 -1.73
N ASN A 231 -13.16 15.27 -1.18
CA ASN A 231 -14.62 15.27 -1.02
C ASN A 231 -15.33 16.18 -2.03
N THR A 232 -14.62 16.78 -3.00
CA THR A 232 -15.15 17.78 -3.93
C THR A 232 -16.44 17.29 -4.60
N GLU A 233 -16.42 16.11 -5.21
CA GLU A 233 -17.59 15.55 -5.90
C GLU A 233 -18.74 15.19 -4.96
N GLN A 234 -18.45 14.82 -3.72
CA GLN A 234 -19.47 14.50 -2.74
C GLN A 234 -20.19 15.77 -2.26
N TRP A 235 -19.45 16.88 -2.11
CA TRP A 235 -20.01 18.18 -1.78
C TRP A 235 -20.88 18.73 -2.91
N ASP A 236 -20.44 18.60 -4.16
CA ASP A 236 -21.22 19.02 -5.34
C ASP A 236 -22.45 18.13 -5.60
N GLY A 237 -22.33 16.83 -5.31
CA GLY A 237 -23.33 15.80 -5.64
C GLY A 237 -24.41 15.53 -4.58
N LYS A 238 -24.69 16.44 -3.64
CA LYS A 238 -25.63 16.25 -2.52
C LYS A 238 -25.34 14.98 -1.67
N GLY A 239 -24.07 14.57 -1.55
CA GLY A 239 -23.65 13.50 -0.63
C GLY A 239 -23.93 12.06 -1.07
N GLN A 240 -24.35 11.80 -2.32
CA GLN A 240 -24.58 10.42 -2.79
C GLN A 240 -23.33 9.72 -3.32
N ARG A 241 -22.24 10.47 -3.54
CA ARG A 241 -20.99 9.95 -4.10
C ARG A 241 -20.01 9.54 -3.01
N LEU A 242 -19.20 8.53 -3.31
CA LEU A 242 -18.12 8.10 -2.44
C LEU A 242 -17.00 9.14 -2.46
N THR A 243 -16.39 9.33 -1.30
CA THR A 243 -15.16 10.09 -1.13
C THR A 243 -14.02 9.46 -1.90
N LYS A 244 -13.19 10.29 -2.55
CA LYS A 244 -11.96 9.84 -3.19
C LYS A 244 -10.82 9.83 -2.17
N ILE A 245 -10.04 8.75 -2.19
CA ILE A 245 -8.83 8.64 -1.38
C ILE A 245 -7.69 9.35 -2.11
N VAL A 246 -6.98 10.23 -1.42
CA VAL A 246 -5.77 10.86 -1.92
C VAL A 246 -4.58 10.16 -1.27
N GLY A 247 -3.85 9.38 -2.06
CA GLY A 247 -2.72 8.57 -1.61
C GLY A 247 -2.91 7.07 -1.86
N GLU A 248 -2.08 6.26 -1.22
CA GLU A 248 -1.99 4.82 -1.44
C GLU A 248 -2.31 4.01 -0.18
N ILE A 249 -3.30 3.12 -0.27
CA ILE A 249 -3.66 2.20 0.81
C ILE A 249 -2.56 1.16 0.99
N TYR A 250 -1.93 1.15 2.17
CA TYR A 250 -0.91 0.17 2.52
C TYR A 250 -1.40 -0.89 3.52
N PHE A 251 -2.48 -0.61 4.25
CA PHE A 251 -3.08 -1.56 5.19
C PHE A 251 -4.58 -1.67 4.93
N ARG A 252 -5.12 -2.88 4.84
CA ARG A 252 -6.57 -3.10 4.70
C ARG A 252 -7.02 -4.23 5.59
N ASP A 253 -7.89 -3.95 6.56
CA ASP A 253 -8.44 -5.00 7.43
C ASP A 253 -9.42 -5.88 6.65
N THR A 254 -8.97 -7.09 6.35
CA THR A 254 -9.74 -8.16 5.71
C THR A 254 -10.49 -9.04 6.72
N GLY A 255 -10.30 -8.79 8.02
CA GLY A 255 -10.98 -9.47 9.10
C GLY A 255 -12.34 -8.86 9.43
N GLY A 256 -12.82 -9.19 10.64
CA GLY A 256 -14.03 -8.63 11.25
C GLY A 256 -13.70 -7.70 12.41
N PHE A 257 -14.67 -7.52 13.31
CA PHE A 257 -14.45 -6.74 14.53
C PHE A 257 -13.28 -7.33 15.37
N PRO A 258 -12.31 -6.51 15.82
CA PRO A 258 -11.01 -7.01 16.25
C PRO A 258 -10.94 -7.45 17.73
N TRP A 259 -12.06 -7.59 18.43
CA TRP A 259 -12.08 -7.96 19.85
C TRP A 259 -12.97 -9.16 20.13
N LYS A 260 -12.45 -10.09 20.93
CA LYS A 260 -13.19 -11.20 21.53
C LYS A 260 -13.11 -11.09 23.06
N ILE A 261 -14.27 -11.11 23.72
CA ILE A 261 -14.38 -11.12 25.18
C ILE A 261 -14.98 -12.44 25.64
N GLY A 262 -14.17 -13.22 26.37
CA GLY A 262 -14.53 -14.57 26.80
C GLY A 262 -14.63 -15.57 25.65
N SER A 263 -15.16 -16.76 25.94
CA SER A 263 -15.38 -17.84 24.97
C SER A 263 -16.85 -17.98 24.54
N GLY A 264 -17.74 -17.13 25.08
CA GLY A 264 -19.17 -17.14 24.78
C GLY A 264 -19.52 -16.40 23.49
N LEU A 265 -20.82 -16.28 23.24
CA LEU A 265 -21.36 -15.51 22.12
C LEU A 265 -20.84 -14.06 22.17
N GLN A 266 -20.40 -13.54 21.03
CA GLN A 266 -19.96 -12.15 20.90
C GLN A 266 -21.16 -11.31 20.46
N GLU A 267 -21.51 -10.30 21.24
CA GLU A 267 -22.52 -9.31 20.87
C GLU A 267 -22.01 -8.42 19.73
N GLN A 268 -22.91 -7.67 19.09
CA GLN A 268 -22.49 -6.64 18.15
C GLN A 268 -21.84 -5.47 18.91
N PRO A 269 -20.70 -4.94 18.44
CA PRO A 269 -20.06 -3.83 19.11
C PRO A 269 -20.94 -2.58 19.05
N GLN A 270 -21.04 -1.88 20.17
CA GLN A 270 -21.83 -0.65 20.26
C GLN A 270 -20.90 0.56 20.23
N PHE A 271 -20.92 1.31 19.13
CA PHE A 271 -20.20 2.56 19.03
C PHE A 271 -20.77 3.61 19.99
N LYS A 272 -19.91 4.26 20.77
CA LYS A 272 -20.25 5.28 21.79
C LYS A 272 -19.75 6.68 21.42
N GLY A 273 -19.37 6.88 20.15
CA GLY A 273 -18.81 8.13 19.66
C GLY A 273 -17.29 8.20 19.80
N TYR A 274 -16.75 9.42 19.64
CA TYR A 274 -15.35 9.72 19.88
C TYR A 274 -15.21 11.05 20.60
N GLN A 275 -14.07 11.27 21.24
CA GLN A 275 -13.64 12.58 21.73
C GLN A 275 -12.31 12.97 21.10
N LEU A 276 -12.02 14.27 21.04
CA LEU A 276 -10.73 14.73 20.54
C LEU A 276 -9.74 14.85 21.70
N VAL A 277 -8.65 14.09 21.63
CA VAL A 277 -7.49 14.17 22.54
C VAL A 277 -6.35 14.79 21.74
N ASN A 278 -5.96 16.02 22.05
CA ASN A 278 -4.97 16.78 21.28
C ASN A 278 -5.28 16.79 19.76
N ARG A 279 -6.58 16.95 19.42
CA ARG A 279 -7.16 16.91 18.06
C ARG A 279 -7.21 15.55 17.38
N TYR A 280 -6.67 14.49 17.98
CA TYR A 280 -6.84 13.12 17.48
C TYR A 280 -8.15 12.53 18.02
N PRO A 281 -8.96 11.85 17.18
CA PRO A 281 -10.16 11.17 17.67
C PRO A 281 -9.78 9.91 18.46
N GLU A 282 -10.15 9.88 19.73
CA GLU A 282 -10.21 8.67 20.54
C GLU A 282 -11.62 8.06 20.40
N PHE A 283 -11.72 6.98 19.64
CA PHE A 283 -12.98 6.27 19.42
C PHE A 283 -13.34 5.46 20.65
N ARG A 284 -14.63 5.40 20.98
CA ARG A 284 -15.15 4.62 22.10
C ARG A 284 -16.22 3.67 21.62
N TYR A 285 -16.13 2.42 22.03
CA TYR A 285 -17.11 1.39 21.72
C TYR A 285 -17.13 0.34 22.83
N SER A 286 -18.22 -0.40 22.96
CA SER A 286 -18.34 -1.46 23.96
C SER A 286 -18.68 -2.80 23.31
N ILE A 287 -18.10 -3.88 23.83
CA ILE A 287 -18.36 -5.26 23.41
C ILE A 287 -18.50 -6.13 24.66
N ASN A 288 -19.59 -6.91 24.76
CA ASN A 288 -19.86 -7.81 25.90
C ASN A 288 -19.66 -7.12 27.27
N GLY A 289 -20.13 -5.88 27.41
CA GLY A 289 -19.99 -5.06 28.63
C GLY A 289 -18.60 -4.47 28.89
N VAL A 290 -17.59 -4.75 28.06
CA VAL A 290 -16.25 -4.17 28.17
C VAL A 290 -16.14 -2.95 27.27
N GLU A 291 -15.81 -1.80 27.85
CA GLU A 291 -15.50 -0.58 27.10
C GLU A 291 -14.08 -0.66 26.51
N ILE A 292 -13.97 -0.29 25.24
CA ILE A 292 -12.71 -0.11 24.52
C ILE A 292 -12.63 1.34 24.06
N ARG A 293 -11.47 1.97 24.29
CA ARG A 293 -11.12 3.25 23.68
C ARG A 293 -9.91 3.08 22.79
N GLU A 294 -9.96 3.61 21.58
CA GLU A 294 -8.92 3.46 20.57
C GLU A 294 -8.44 4.84 20.09
N LEU A 295 -7.15 5.08 20.25
CA LEU A 295 -6.45 6.25 19.73
C LEU A 295 -5.43 5.80 18.69
N VAL A 296 -5.50 6.39 17.50
CA VAL A 296 -4.61 6.05 16.38
C VAL A 296 -3.72 7.24 16.06
N LYS A 297 -2.42 7.00 16.00
CA LYS A 297 -1.39 8.00 15.69
C LYS A 297 -0.50 7.51 14.56
N PRO A 298 0.17 8.42 13.83
CA PRO A 298 1.17 8.04 12.85
C PRO A 298 2.35 7.36 13.56
N LEU A 299 3.03 6.45 12.87
CA LEU A 299 4.32 5.97 13.33
C LEU A 299 5.30 7.15 13.39
N PRO A 300 6.16 7.28 14.42
CA PRO A 300 7.08 8.43 14.51
C PRO A 300 8.04 8.55 13.33
N THR A 301 8.42 7.43 12.73
CA THR A 301 9.30 7.34 11.56
C THR A 301 8.80 6.24 10.63
N GLY A 302 8.79 6.51 9.33
CA GLY A 302 8.35 5.55 8.31
C GLY A 302 6.83 5.49 8.12
N ARG A 303 6.38 4.50 7.34
CA ARG A 303 4.96 4.30 6.99
C ARG A 303 4.29 3.32 7.94
N GLY A 304 3.24 3.77 8.61
CA GLY A 304 2.54 2.95 9.60
C GLY A 304 1.70 3.72 10.61
N LEU A 305 1.05 2.96 11.49
CA LEU A 305 0.19 3.45 12.58
C LEU A 305 0.64 2.89 13.93
N VAL A 306 0.41 3.68 14.98
CA VAL A 306 0.41 3.23 16.36
C VAL A 306 -1.04 3.27 16.84
N ARG A 307 -1.63 2.10 17.10
CA ARG A 307 -2.98 1.95 17.62
C ARG A 307 -2.89 1.67 19.12
N THR A 308 -3.31 2.62 19.94
CA THR A 308 -3.32 2.50 21.40
C THR A 308 -4.74 2.30 21.89
N PHE A 309 -4.93 1.28 22.70
CA PHE A 309 -6.22 0.86 23.22
C PHE A 309 -6.24 0.96 24.74
N SER A 310 -7.28 1.60 25.30
CA SER A 310 -7.65 1.44 26.70
C SER A 310 -8.74 0.37 26.81
N VAL A 311 -8.52 -0.62 27.68
CA VAL A 311 -9.42 -1.77 27.86
C VAL A 311 -10.05 -1.73 29.25
N GLY A 312 -11.38 -1.70 29.29
CA GLY A 312 -12.16 -1.68 30.52
C GLY A 312 -12.02 -2.93 31.40
N PRO A 313 -12.47 -2.89 32.66
CA PRO A 313 -12.55 -4.06 33.55
C PRO A 313 -13.24 -5.25 32.91
N SER A 314 -12.54 -6.38 32.89
CA SER A 314 -13.08 -7.67 32.47
C SER A 314 -12.54 -8.76 33.39
N LYS A 315 -13.45 -9.65 33.83
CA LYS A 315 -13.08 -10.93 34.47
C LYS A 315 -12.87 -12.04 33.44
N GLN A 316 -13.27 -11.79 32.18
CA GLN A 316 -13.16 -12.72 31.06
C GLN A 316 -11.86 -12.49 30.28
N PRO A 317 -11.30 -13.53 29.63
CA PRO A 317 -10.19 -13.37 28.70
C PRO A 317 -10.51 -12.32 27.62
N VAL A 318 -9.54 -11.47 27.31
CA VAL A 318 -9.63 -10.46 26.25
C VAL A 318 -8.62 -10.81 25.18
N THR A 319 -9.09 -10.97 23.94
CA THR A 319 -8.25 -11.30 22.79
C THR A 319 -8.46 -10.27 21.70
N PHE A 320 -7.36 -9.75 21.16
CA PHE A 320 -7.34 -8.94 19.95
C PHE A 320 -7.16 -9.84 18.73
N VAL A 321 -7.92 -9.61 17.68
CA VAL A 321 -7.91 -10.40 16.44
C VAL A 321 -7.47 -9.50 15.29
N THR A 322 -6.58 -10.02 14.45
CA THR A 322 -6.02 -9.30 13.31
C THR A 322 -5.69 -10.27 12.18
N THR A 323 -5.76 -9.79 10.94
CA THR A 323 -5.26 -10.57 9.79
C THR A 323 -3.78 -10.28 9.57
N ILE A 324 -3.04 -11.33 9.19
CA ILE A 324 -1.65 -11.21 8.75
C ILE A 324 -1.68 -10.90 7.25
N GLN A 325 -0.98 -9.85 6.84
CA GLN A 325 -0.94 -9.39 5.45
C GLN A 325 0.51 -9.32 4.97
N PRO A 326 0.81 -9.70 3.71
CA PRO A 326 2.14 -9.53 3.13
C PRO A 326 2.60 -8.07 3.22
N GLY A 327 3.85 -7.84 3.60
CA GLY A 327 4.43 -6.49 3.72
C GLY A 327 3.96 -5.69 4.94
N ILE A 328 3.16 -6.27 5.84
CA ILE A 328 2.71 -5.62 7.07
C ILE A 328 3.32 -6.31 8.29
N LYS A 329 4.12 -5.56 9.05
CA LYS A 329 4.63 -5.96 10.34
C LYS A 329 3.69 -5.48 11.45
N LEU A 330 3.27 -6.42 12.29
CA LEU A 330 2.42 -6.19 13.46
C LEU A 330 3.20 -6.47 14.74
N ARG A 331 3.35 -5.46 15.59
CA ARG A 331 4.07 -5.59 16.87
C ARG A 331 3.18 -5.20 18.05
N PRO A 332 2.66 -6.18 18.82
CA PRO A 332 1.92 -5.89 20.04
C PRO A 332 2.86 -5.46 21.18
N SER A 333 2.37 -4.58 22.06
CA SER A 333 3.11 -4.15 23.26
C SER A 333 3.07 -5.18 24.39
N VAL A 334 2.04 -6.02 24.41
CA VAL A 334 1.83 -7.10 25.38
C VAL A 334 1.19 -8.30 24.68
N GLY A 335 1.42 -9.50 25.20
CA GLY A 335 1.00 -10.73 24.54
C GLY A 335 1.87 -11.08 23.32
N GLN A 336 1.51 -12.16 22.64
CA GLN A 336 2.20 -12.62 21.42
C GLN A 336 1.16 -12.84 20.32
N LEU A 337 1.47 -12.38 19.11
CA LEU A 337 0.66 -12.68 17.93
C LEU A 337 0.86 -14.14 17.53
N LYS A 338 -0.21 -14.94 17.60
CA LYS A 338 -0.24 -16.34 17.17
C LYS A 338 -1.52 -16.59 16.39
N ASN A 339 -1.38 -17.08 15.15
CA ASN A 339 -2.52 -17.41 14.28
C ASN A 339 -3.54 -16.27 14.13
N GLY A 340 -3.08 -15.03 14.03
CA GLY A 340 -3.97 -13.85 13.91
C GLY A 340 -4.62 -13.40 15.22
N GLU A 341 -4.23 -13.96 16.36
CA GLU A 341 -4.77 -13.60 17.67
C GLU A 341 -3.68 -13.14 18.65
N ILE A 342 -4.02 -12.17 19.49
CA ILE A 342 -3.19 -11.68 20.59
C ILE A 342 -4.04 -11.75 21.85
N ARG A 343 -3.80 -12.78 22.67
CA ARG A 343 -4.44 -12.89 23.98
C ARG A 343 -3.76 -11.95 24.97
N LEU A 344 -4.52 -11.02 25.54
CA LEU A 344 -3.99 -10.07 26.50
C LEU A 344 -3.79 -10.74 27.88
N PRO A 345 -2.70 -10.44 28.60
CA PRO A 345 -2.55 -10.83 30.01
C PRO A 345 -3.73 -10.33 30.86
N ALA A 346 -4.10 -11.11 31.89
CA ALA A 346 -5.18 -10.73 32.79
C ALA A 346 -4.89 -9.36 33.46
N GLY A 347 -5.92 -8.51 33.56
CA GLY A 347 -5.79 -7.17 34.14
C GLY A 347 -5.20 -6.09 33.22
N THR A 348 -4.83 -6.43 31.98
CA THR A 348 -4.34 -5.45 30.99
C THR A 348 -5.35 -4.30 30.80
N ARG A 349 -4.89 -3.06 31.06
CA ARG A 349 -5.68 -1.82 30.86
C ARG A 349 -5.28 -1.04 29.63
N GLN A 350 -4.06 -1.24 29.16
CA GLN A 350 -3.54 -0.61 27.96
C GLN A 350 -2.89 -1.65 27.06
N PHE A 351 -3.18 -1.57 25.78
CA PHE A 351 -2.61 -2.40 24.74
C PHE A 351 -2.24 -1.50 23.57
N THR A 352 -1.05 -1.66 23.00
CA THR A 352 -0.67 -0.95 21.78
C THR A 352 -0.32 -1.96 20.70
N LEU A 353 -0.82 -1.72 19.49
CA LEU A 353 -0.44 -2.45 18.28
C LEU A 353 0.24 -1.48 17.32
N THR A 354 1.52 -1.71 17.07
CA THR A 354 2.25 -1.01 16.01
C THR A 354 2.04 -1.75 14.69
N VAL A 355 1.58 -1.03 13.68
CA VAL A 355 1.40 -1.50 12.30
C VAL A 355 2.41 -0.74 11.45
N SER A 356 3.36 -1.41 10.83
CA SER A 356 4.34 -0.78 9.94
C SER A 356 4.44 -1.54 8.64
N THR A 357 4.77 -0.83 7.56
CA THR A 357 5.26 -1.50 6.35
C THR A 357 6.77 -1.66 6.43
N ASP A 358 7.28 -2.63 5.70
CA ASP A 358 8.72 -2.76 5.45
C ASP A 358 9.28 -1.56 4.68
#